data_AF-A0A058ZKD7-F1
#
_entry.id   AF-A0A058ZKD7-F1
#
_cell.length_a   1.000
_cell.length_b   1.000
_cell.length_c   1.000
_cell.angle_alpha   90.00
_cell.angle_beta   90.00
_cell.angle_gamma   90.00
#
_symmetry.space_group_name_H-M   'P 1'
#
loop_
_entity.id
_entity.type
_entity.pdbx_description
1 polymer ?
#
loop_
_entity_poly.entity_id
_entity_poly.type
_entity_poly.pdbx_seq_one_letter_code
_entity_poly.pdbx_strand_id
1 'polypeptide(L)'
;MIVILTISFACASMIALSAYLQVDASWWKGIAATIALFIGGIAVIWLLQSSDGFDATSPAAFLGFGLWLCALMVGLGVLAALLLRRWVKPAKVVTMTFGISFVLCSGGLILASFT
;
A
#
# COMPACT_ATOMS: atom_id res chain seq x y z
N MET A 1 -5.11 -2.46 -21.17
CA MET A 1 -4.40 -1.22 -20.78
C MET A 1 -5.20 -0.33 -19.84
N ILE A 2 -6.48 -0.02 -20.11
CA ILE A 2 -7.31 0.83 -19.22
C ILE A 2 -7.38 0.29 -17.78
N VAL A 3 -7.58 -1.01 -17.60
CA VAL A 3 -7.63 -1.67 -16.28
C VAL A 3 -6.29 -1.56 -15.52
N ILE A 4 -5.16 -1.67 -16.22
CA ILE A 4 -3.82 -1.55 -15.60
C ILE A 4 -3.59 -0.12 -15.11
N LEU A 5 -3.99 0.87 -15.92
CA LEU A 5 -3.87 2.28 -15.57
C LEU A 5 -4.78 2.65 -14.40
N THR A 6 -6.02 2.15 -14.35
CA THR A 6 -6.93 2.42 -13.23
C THR A 6 -6.46 1.78 -11.93
N ILE A 7 -5.95 0.54 -11.97
CA ILE A 7 -5.36 -0.12 -10.79
C ILE A 7 -4.12 0.64 -10.31
N SER A 8 -3.23 1.04 -11.24
CA SER A 8 -2.02 1.81 -10.91
C SER A 8 -2.37 3.18 -10.31
N PHE A 9 -3.39 3.84 -10.84
CA PHE A 9 -3.90 5.11 -10.34
C PHE A 9 -4.48 4.96 -8.92
N ALA A 10 -5.32 3.95 -8.71
CA ALA A 10 -5.88 3.64 -7.38
C ALA A 10 -4.77 3.35 -6.36
N CYS A 11 -3.81 2.51 -6.72
CA CYS A 11 -2.63 2.19 -5.93
C CYS A 11 -1.83 3.45 -5.53
N ALA A 12 -1.46 4.26 -6.52
CA ALA A 12 -0.72 5.50 -6.29
C ALA A 12 -1.51 6.50 -5.44
N SER A 13 -2.84 6.57 -5.62
CA SER A 13 -3.69 7.45 -4.83
C SER A 13 -3.78 7.04 -3.36
N MET A 14 -3.82 5.75 -3.04
CA MET A 14 -3.81 5.26 -1.66
C MET A 14 -2.45 5.51 -0.97
N ILE A 15 -1.35 5.36 -1.69
CA ILE A 15 -0.01 5.66 -1.20
C ILE A 15 0.14 7.17 -0.95
N ALA A 16 -0.34 8.00 -1.86
CA ALA A 16 -0.29 9.46 -1.73
C ALA A 16 -1.19 9.97 -0.59
N LEU A 17 -2.39 9.38 -0.43
CA LEU A 17 -3.33 9.73 0.63
C LEU A 17 -2.78 9.35 2.02
N SER A 18 -2.23 8.15 2.17
CA SER A 18 -1.57 7.74 3.42
C SER A 18 -0.36 8.63 3.72
N ALA A 19 0.45 8.95 2.71
CA ALA A 19 1.55 9.91 2.86
C ALA A 19 1.07 11.29 3.34
N TYR A 20 -0.03 11.82 2.78
CA TYR A 20 -0.62 13.09 3.20
C TYR A 20 -1.09 13.07 4.65
N LEU A 21 -1.83 12.04 5.06
CA LEU A 21 -2.33 11.88 6.44
C LEU A 21 -1.19 11.79 7.46
N GLN A 22 -0.03 11.29 7.04
CA GLN A 22 1.18 11.25 7.87
C GLN A 22 1.80 12.61 8.14
N VAL A 23 1.58 13.61 7.27
CA VAL A 23 2.30 14.89 7.36
C VAL A 23 1.87 15.68 8.59
N ASP A 24 0.59 15.64 8.94
CA ASP A 24 0.03 16.31 10.13
C ASP A 24 0.03 15.41 11.38
N ALA A 25 0.26 14.11 11.23
CA ALA A 25 0.32 13.18 12.34
C ALA A 25 1.65 13.26 13.12
N SER A 26 1.59 12.97 14.43
CA SER A 26 2.81 12.81 15.21
C SER A 26 3.65 11.66 14.64
N TRP A 27 4.98 11.80 14.60
CA TRP A 27 5.86 10.88 13.87
C TRP A 27 5.70 9.41 14.31
N TRP A 28 5.29 9.19 15.57
CA TRP A 28 5.14 7.89 16.21
C TRP A 28 3.85 7.20 15.76
N LYS A 29 2.77 7.96 15.52
CA LYS A 29 1.50 7.42 15.03
C LYS A 29 1.69 6.75 13.67
N GLY A 30 2.59 7.29 12.87
CA GLY A 30 2.84 6.72 11.57
C GLY A 30 3.53 5.37 11.62
N ILE A 31 4.61 5.28 12.41
CA ILE A 31 5.32 4.03 12.65
C ILE A 31 4.37 2.99 13.30
N ALA A 32 3.59 3.41 14.29
CA ALA A 32 2.61 2.54 14.95
C ALA A 32 1.54 2.02 14.00
N ALA A 33 1.02 2.86 13.10
CA ALA A 33 0.03 2.46 12.10
C ALA A 33 0.61 1.44 11.10
N THR A 34 1.83 1.65 10.61
CA THR A 34 2.49 0.69 9.71
C THR A 34 2.74 -0.65 10.41
N ILE A 35 3.20 -0.64 11.65
CA ILE A 35 3.42 -1.87 12.43
C ILE A 35 2.09 -2.60 12.69
N ALA A 36 1.05 -1.87 13.10
CA ALA A 36 -0.27 -2.45 13.33
C ALA A 36 -0.88 -3.07 12.06
N LEU A 37 -0.73 -2.41 10.91
CA LEU A 37 -1.19 -2.94 9.62
C LEU A 37 -0.38 -4.17 9.17
N PHE A 38 0.94 -4.16 9.41
CA PHE A 38 1.80 -5.30 9.09
C PHE A 38 1.47 -6.53 9.95
N ILE A 39 1.34 -6.34 11.27
CA ILE A 39 0.95 -7.41 12.21
C ILE A 39 -0.47 -7.89 11.90
N GLY A 40 -1.40 -6.98 11.64
CA GLY A 40 -2.77 -7.32 11.26
C GLY A 40 -2.82 -8.14 9.97
N GLY A 41 -2.04 -7.78 8.95
CA GLY A 41 -1.91 -8.54 7.72
C GLY A 41 -1.37 -9.96 7.93
N ILE A 42 -0.34 -10.12 8.77
CA ILE A 42 0.20 -11.44 9.14
C ILE A 42 -0.85 -12.27 9.90
N ALA A 43 -1.54 -11.67 10.86
CA ALA A 43 -2.57 -12.35 11.65
C ALA A 43 -3.74 -12.85 10.77
N VAL A 44 -4.15 -12.06 9.78
CA VAL A 44 -5.18 -12.45 8.80
C VAL A 44 -4.72 -13.66 7.98
N ILE A 45 -3.48 -13.66 7.47
CA ILE A 45 -2.92 -14.81 6.72
C ILE A 45 -2.87 -16.06 7.62
N TRP A 46 -2.45 -15.91 8.87
CA TRP A 46 -2.34 -17.01 9.82
C TRP A 46 -3.71 -17.61 10.17
N LEU A 47 -4.71 -16.76 10.41
CA LEU A 47 -6.10 -17.18 10.65
C LEU A 47 -6.70 -17.89 9.43
N LEU A 48 -6.41 -17.41 8.23
CA LEU A 48 -6.85 -18.04 6.98
C LEU A 48 -6.23 -19.43 6.82
N GLN A 49 -4.93 -19.58 7.08
CA GLN A 49 -4.23 -20.87 6.98
C GLN A 49 -4.68 -21.90 8.04
N SER A 50 -5.09 -21.46 9.23
CA SER A 50 -5.61 -22.36 10.28
C SER A 50 -7.06 -22.80 10.06
N SER A 51 -7.74 -22.34 9.01
CA SER A 51 -9.09 -22.83 8.69
C SER A 51 -9.02 -24.13 7.90
N ASP A 52 -9.55 -25.22 8.49
CA ASP A 52 -9.73 -26.51 7.83
C ASP A 52 -10.72 -26.34 6.66
N GLY A 53 -10.20 -26.06 5.47
CA GLY A 53 -10.98 -25.66 4.29
C GLY A 53 -10.35 -24.52 3.46
N PHE A 54 -9.17 -24.04 3.84
CA PHE A 54 -8.45 -23.01 3.09
C PHE A 54 -7.92 -23.52 1.75
N ASP A 55 -8.74 -23.38 0.72
CA ASP A 55 -8.27 -23.44 -0.68
C ASP A 55 -7.68 -22.08 -1.08
N ALA A 56 -6.52 -22.10 -1.75
CA ALA A 56 -5.87 -20.91 -2.30
C ALA A 56 -6.74 -20.17 -3.35
N THR A 57 -7.80 -20.81 -3.83
CA THR A 57 -8.80 -20.27 -4.76
C THR A 57 -10.06 -19.76 -4.06
N SER A 58 -10.15 -19.89 -2.73
CA SER A 58 -11.30 -19.41 -1.97
C SER A 58 -11.39 -17.88 -2.01
N PRO A 59 -12.60 -17.30 -2.08
CA PRO A 59 -12.78 -15.84 -2.04
C PRO A 59 -12.11 -15.18 -0.81
N ALA A 60 -12.05 -15.90 0.31
CA ALA A 60 -11.42 -15.44 1.53
C ALA A 60 -9.89 -15.29 1.38
N ALA A 61 -9.23 -16.18 0.63
CA ALA A 61 -7.80 -16.07 0.32
C ALA A 61 -7.49 -14.81 -0.50
N PHE A 62 -8.31 -14.52 -1.52
CA PHE A 62 -8.18 -13.32 -2.34
C PHE A 62 -8.42 -12.03 -1.54
N LEU A 63 -9.41 -12.03 -0.64
CA LEU A 63 -9.65 -10.90 0.26
C LEU A 63 -8.49 -10.69 1.24
N GLY A 64 -7.95 -11.76 1.82
CA GLY A 64 -6.78 -11.69 2.70
C GLY A 64 -5.56 -11.15 1.98
N PHE A 65 -5.29 -11.63 0.77
CA PHE A 65 -4.18 -11.13 -0.06
C PHE A 65 -4.37 -9.67 -0.45
N GLY A 66 -5.59 -9.26 -0.82
CA GLY A 66 -5.92 -7.86 -1.10
C GLY A 66 -5.73 -6.96 0.12
N LEU A 67 -6.12 -7.42 1.31
CA LEU A 67 -5.93 -6.70 2.57
C LEU A 67 -4.44 -6.51 2.89
N TRP A 68 -3.65 -7.57 2.69
CA TRP A 68 -2.20 -7.55 2.89
C TRP A 68 -1.49 -6.60 1.92
N LEU A 69 -1.85 -6.64 0.63
CA LEU A 69 -1.37 -5.69 -0.36
C LEU A 69 -1.71 -4.25 0.03
N CYS A 70 -2.94 -3.99 0.44
CA CYS A 70 -3.39 -2.66 0.87
C CYS A 70 -2.58 -2.15 2.08
N ALA A 71 -2.32 -3.02 3.06
CA ALA A 71 -1.46 -2.71 4.20
C ALA A 71 -0.02 -2.32 3.78
N LEU A 72 0.56 -3.01 2.80
CA LEU A 72 1.86 -2.65 2.23
C LEU A 72 1.84 -1.29 1.54
N MET A 73 0.79 -0.98 0.78
CA MET A 73 0.67 0.32 0.09
C MET A 73 0.63 1.47 1.10
N VAL A 74 -0.17 1.32 2.15
CA VAL A 74 -0.25 2.31 3.23
C VAL A 74 1.12 2.45 3.91
N GLY A 75 1.77 1.34 4.25
CA GLY A 75 3.10 1.35 4.86
C GLY A 75 4.17 2.06 4.02
N LEU A 76 4.14 1.90 2.69
CA LEU A 76 5.02 2.62 1.76
C LEU A 76 4.73 4.12 1.74
N GLY A 77 3.45 4.52 1.77
CA GLY A 77 3.05 5.93 1.85
C GLY A 77 3.51 6.59 3.15
N VAL A 78 3.37 5.88 4.27
CA VAL A 78 3.89 6.29 5.58
C VAL A 78 5.40 6.53 5.54
N LEU A 79 6.15 5.54 5.05
CA LEU A 79 7.62 5.59 5.00
C LEU A 79 8.09 6.76 4.14
N ALA A 80 7.48 6.93 2.97
CA ALA A 80 7.81 8.03 2.08
C ALA A 80 7.52 9.39 2.74
N ALA A 81 6.39 9.54 3.42
CA ALA A 81 6.09 10.76 4.14
C ALA A 81 7.08 11.04 5.28
N LEU A 82 7.49 10.03 6.05
CA LEU A 82 8.49 10.19 7.11
C LEU A 82 9.87 10.61 6.56
N LEU A 83 10.28 10.02 5.43
CA LEU A 83 11.54 10.36 4.74
C LEU A 83 11.52 11.79 4.17
N LEU A 84 10.41 12.18 3.55
CA LEU A 84 10.29 13.45 2.80
C LEU A 84 9.86 14.64 3.67
N ARG A 85 9.18 14.39 4.80
CA ARG A 85 8.67 15.40 5.76
C ARG A 85 9.72 16.41 6.20
N ARG A 86 11.00 16.01 6.31
CA ARG A 86 12.08 16.87 6.80
C ARG A 86 12.59 17.85 5.74
N TRP A 87 12.36 17.55 4.47
CA TRP A 87 13.03 18.24 3.35
C TRP A 87 12.07 18.99 2.44
N VAL A 88 10.77 18.66 2.48
CA VAL A 88 9.81 19.11 1.47
C VAL A 88 8.48 19.52 2.10
N LYS A 89 7.85 20.55 1.53
CA LYS A 89 6.49 20.98 1.89
C LYS A 89 5.48 19.83 1.69
N PRO A 90 4.43 19.73 2.53
CA PRO A 90 3.42 18.65 2.51
C PRO A 90 2.86 18.37 1.11
N ALA A 91 2.43 19.41 0.40
CA ALA A 91 1.84 19.29 -0.94
C ALA A 91 2.81 18.68 -1.98
N LYS A 92 4.12 18.90 -1.81
CA LYS A 92 5.13 18.37 -2.72
C LYS A 92 5.54 16.93 -2.35
N VAL A 93 5.40 16.55 -1.07
CA VAL A 93 5.52 15.14 -0.65
C VAL A 93 4.47 14.30 -1.36
N VAL A 94 3.20 14.72 -1.31
CA VAL A 94 2.06 13.97 -1.89
C VAL A 94 2.18 13.80 -3.40
N THR A 95 2.55 14.88 -4.12
CA THR A 95 2.70 14.81 -5.58
C THR A 95 3.91 13.96 -5.99
N MET A 96 5.01 14.00 -5.23
CA MET A 96 6.16 13.13 -5.47
C MET A 96 5.85 11.67 -5.18
N THR A 97 5.21 11.34 -4.05
CA THR A 97 4.80 9.96 -3.76
C THR A 97 3.81 9.45 -4.78
N PHE A 98 2.79 10.24 -5.14
CA PHE A 98 1.85 9.86 -6.19
C PHE A 98 2.55 9.55 -7.51
N GLY A 99 3.41 10.46 -7.99
CA GLY A 99 4.11 10.30 -9.27
C GLY A 99 5.03 9.08 -9.30
N ILE A 100 5.85 8.90 -8.27
CA ILE A 100 6.78 7.77 -8.16
C ILE A 100 6.00 6.45 -8.08
N SER A 101 4.99 6.37 -7.22
CA SER A 101 4.17 5.17 -7.06
C SER A 101 3.38 4.84 -8.31
N PHE A 102 2.85 5.84 -9.01
CA PHE A 102 2.13 5.63 -10.26
C PHE A 102 3.03 5.05 -11.34
N VAL A 103 4.25 5.58 -11.51
CA VAL A 103 5.24 5.07 -12.48
C VAL A 103 5.68 3.65 -12.12
N LEU A 104 5.93 3.36 -10.84
CA LEU A 104 6.32 2.02 -10.40
C LEU A 104 5.20 1.00 -10.57
N CYS A 105 3.96 1.33 -10.20
CA CYS A 105 2.82 0.43 -10.35
C CYS A 105 2.49 0.19 -11.83
N SER A 106 2.45 1.25 -12.64
CA SER A 106 2.16 1.14 -14.07
C SER A 106 3.27 0.39 -14.80
N GLY A 107 4.54 0.75 -14.57
CA GLY A 107 5.68 0.06 -15.16
C GLY A 107 5.76 -1.41 -14.76
N GLY A 108 5.57 -1.71 -13.47
CA GLY A 108 5.59 -3.09 -12.97
C GLY A 108 4.46 -3.95 -13.53
N LEU A 109 3.22 -3.44 -13.58
CA LEU A 109 2.09 -4.17 -14.15
C LEU A 109 2.20 -4.33 -15.67
N ILE A 110 2.76 -3.34 -16.36
CA ILE A 110 3.03 -3.44 -17.80
C ILE A 110 4.08 -4.52 -18.05
N LEU A 111 5.20 -4.53 -17.32
CA LEU A 111 6.22 -5.57 -17.44
C LEU A 111 5.66 -6.96 -17.14
N ALA A 112 4.85 -7.09 -16.08
CA ALA A 112 4.18 -8.34 -15.72
C ALA A 112 3.14 -8.79 -16.77
N SER A 113 2.65 -7.89 -17.62
CA SER A 113 1.72 -8.26 -18.71
C SER A 113 2.41 -8.82 -19.95
N PHE A 114 3.74 -8.72 -20.04
CA PHE A 114 4.54 -9.26 -21.15
C PHE A 114 5.27 -10.57 -20.80
N THR A 115 5.15 -11.03 -19.56
CA THR A 115 5.71 -12.29 -19.04
C THR A 115 4.61 -13.30 -18.79
#